data_AF-A0A8H6EYT3-F1
#
_entry.id   AF-A0A8H6EYT3-F1
#
_cell.length_a   1.000
_cell.length_b   1.000
_cell.length_c   1.000
_cell.angle_alpha   90.00
_cell.angle_beta   90.00
_cell.angle_gamma   90.00
#
_symmetry.space_group_name_H-M   'P 1'
#
loop_
_entity.id
_entity.type
_entity.pdbx_description
1 polymer ?
#
loop_
_entity_poly.entity_id
_entity_poly.type
_entity_poly.pdbx_seq_one_letter_code
_entity_poly.pdbx_strand_id
1 'polypeptide(L)'
;MCAFKSNRSKKSTVATVNKLIESYIPSASTIQNNTNDDEKKYVKVVADDFSGHGPGASKIARIRMQTKRMRGQRKLQRKMKSIEKRQRKAVIRKHLETRKEVELLGKLASGDKQTVGNLVNENVSRLNLLKPNNQHEIIALEEEILYSSYLKRNVQKVGEKSLKQVQFEGKVSNGLVSVPGLTPGLAPVDSFDAFDDSDDESGEEARPLPSGFKDDYDDYH
;
A
#
# COMPACT_ATOMS: atom_id res chain seq x y z
N MET A 1 -38.05 12.46 8.68
CA MET A 1 -37.95 13.93 8.76
C MET A 1 -37.44 14.47 7.43
N CYS A 2 -38.19 15.34 6.77
CA CYS A 2 -37.88 15.79 5.41
C CYS A 2 -36.94 17.00 5.44
N ALA A 3 -35.67 16.81 5.05
CA ALA A 3 -34.71 17.90 4.90
C ALA A 3 -34.81 18.51 3.49
N PHE A 4 -34.62 19.83 3.38
CA PHE A 4 -34.60 20.52 2.09
C PHE A 4 -33.54 19.91 1.17
N LYS A 5 -33.93 19.54 -0.06
CA LYS A 5 -33.03 18.94 -1.06
C LYS A 5 -31.90 19.88 -1.52
N SER A 6 -32.03 21.20 -1.31
CA SER A 6 -30.96 22.16 -1.61
C SER A 6 -31.02 23.42 -0.74
N ASN A 7 -29.86 24.05 -0.54
CA ASN A 7 -29.76 25.34 0.18
C ASN A 7 -30.53 26.46 -0.53
N ARG A 8 -30.66 26.40 -1.86
CA ARG A 8 -31.48 27.36 -2.63
C ARG A 8 -32.95 27.22 -2.32
N SER A 9 -33.46 25.99 -2.24
CA SER A 9 -34.85 25.71 -1.84
C SER A 9 -35.11 26.19 -0.42
N LYS A 10 -34.21 25.88 0.53
CA LYS A 10 -34.31 26.36 1.92
C LYS A 10 -34.35 27.89 2.01
N LYS A 11 -33.43 28.59 1.33
CA LYS A 11 -33.38 30.07 1.31
C LYS A 11 -34.64 30.68 0.70
N SER A 12 -35.16 30.08 -0.38
CA SER A 12 -36.40 30.53 -1.01
C SER A 12 -37.59 30.39 -0.06
N THR A 13 -37.75 29.23 0.60
CA THR A 13 -38.86 28.98 1.53
C THR A 13 -38.80 29.92 2.74
N VAL A 14 -37.62 30.12 3.32
CA VAL A 14 -37.42 31.06 4.44
C VAL A 14 -37.76 32.50 4.03
N ALA A 15 -37.38 32.93 2.82
CA ALA A 15 -37.72 34.25 2.32
C ALA A 15 -39.23 34.44 2.13
N THR A 16 -39.93 33.41 1.63
CA THR A 16 -41.40 33.46 1.48
C THR A 16 -42.11 33.55 2.83
N VAL A 17 -41.64 32.78 3.82
CA VAL A 17 -42.20 32.83 5.19
C VAL A 17 -41.97 34.20 5.82
N ASN A 18 -40.78 34.78 5.69
CA ASN A 18 -40.50 36.11 6.23
C ASN A 18 -41.39 37.19 5.59
N LYS A 19 -41.61 37.14 4.27
CA LYS A 19 -42.54 38.06 3.59
C LYS A 19 -43.98 37.91 4.08
N LEU A 20 -44.41 36.68 4.35
CA LEU A 20 -45.75 36.44 4.88
C LEU A 20 -45.87 37.04 6.28
N ILE A 21 -44.89 36.82 7.15
CA ILE A 21 -44.85 37.38 8.51
C ILE A 21 -44.85 38.92 8.47
N GLU A 22 -44.09 39.53 7.57
CA GLU A 22 -44.07 40.99 7.37
C GLU A 22 -45.44 41.54 6.92
N SER A 23 -46.19 40.77 6.12
CA SER A 23 -47.53 41.18 5.68
C SER A 23 -48.58 41.16 6.79
N TYR A 24 -48.41 40.31 7.81
CA TYR A 24 -49.33 40.20 8.94
C TYR A 24 -48.89 41.04 10.15
N ILE A 25 -47.61 41.39 10.25
CA ILE A 25 -47.07 42.23 11.34
C ILE A 25 -46.18 43.32 10.73
N PRO A 26 -46.75 44.51 10.44
CA PRO A 26 -45.96 45.64 10.00
C PRO A 26 -45.01 46.04 11.14
N SER A 27 -43.70 45.83 10.96
CA SER A 27 -42.57 46.06 11.90
C SER A 27 -41.84 44.83 12.45
N ALA A 28 -42.17 43.60 12.03
CA ALA A 28 -41.39 42.40 12.37
C ALA A 28 -40.10 42.30 11.51
N SER A 29 -39.13 43.19 11.69
CA SER A 29 -37.87 43.13 10.96
C SER A 29 -36.97 41.98 11.45
N THR A 30 -36.95 40.93 10.63
CA THR A 30 -35.82 40.02 10.36
C THR A 30 -35.22 39.24 11.54
N ILE A 31 -35.68 37.99 11.74
CA ILE A 31 -34.91 36.95 12.44
C ILE A 31 -33.73 36.56 11.53
N GLN A 32 -32.57 37.21 11.73
CA GLN A 32 -31.34 36.85 11.03
C GLN A 32 -30.75 35.56 11.61
N ASN A 33 -30.94 34.45 10.88
CA ASN A 33 -30.18 33.24 11.13
C ASN A 33 -28.72 33.48 10.70
N ASN A 34 -27.82 33.55 11.69
CA ASN A 34 -26.38 33.55 11.50
C ASN A 34 -25.95 32.25 10.81
N THR A 35 -25.77 32.30 9.49
CA THR A 35 -24.94 31.33 8.77
C THR A 35 -23.85 32.10 8.06
N ASN A 36 -22.63 31.93 8.55
CA ASN A 36 -21.38 32.35 7.92
C ASN A 36 -21.38 31.84 6.47
N ASP A 37 -21.40 32.75 5.50
CA ASP A 37 -20.92 32.49 4.15
C ASP A 37 -20.52 33.81 3.48
N ASP A 38 -19.25 33.86 3.13
CA ASP A 38 -18.56 34.95 2.43
C ASP A 38 -19.09 35.12 1.00
N GLU A 39 -20.17 35.88 0.81
CA GLU A 39 -20.50 36.45 -0.50
C GLU A 39 -20.87 37.92 -0.38
N LYS A 40 -19.90 38.78 -0.72
CA LYS A 40 -20.08 40.23 -0.83
C LYS A 40 -21.02 40.56 -1.99
N LYS A 41 -22.33 40.55 -1.74
CA LYS A 41 -23.28 41.30 -2.58
C LYS A 41 -23.35 42.72 -2.06
N TYR A 42 -22.89 43.66 -2.87
CA TYR A 42 -23.14 45.09 -2.69
C TYR A 42 -24.64 45.35 -2.85
N VAL A 43 -25.40 45.15 -1.77
CA VAL A 43 -26.74 45.74 -1.66
C VAL A 43 -26.50 47.22 -1.43
N LYS A 44 -26.70 48.01 -2.49
CA LYS A 44 -26.80 49.46 -2.41
C LYS A 44 -28.03 49.72 -1.54
N VAL A 45 -27.82 49.89 -0.24
CA VAL A 45 -28.85 50.39 0.67
C VAL A 45 -29.22 51.75 0.11
N VAL A 46 -30.41 51.83 -0.47
CA VAL A 46 -31.08 53.09 -0.77
C VAL A 46 -31.01 53.88 0.54
N ALA A 47 -30.31 55.00 0.48
CA ALA A 47 -30.24 55.92 1.59
C ALA A 47 -31.66 56.48 1.75
N ASP A 48 -32.46 55.82 2.57
CA ASP A 48 -33.70 56.40 3.05
C ASP A 48 -33.34 57.70 3.76
N ASP A 49 -33.97 58.76 3.26
CA ASP A 49 -33.93 60.11 3.73
C ASP A 49 -34.39 60.19 5.19
N PHE A 50 -33.46 60.06 6.13
CA PHE A 50 -33.63 60.63 7.47
C PHE A 50 -33.27 62.13 7.43
N SER A 51 -34.13 62.90 6.77
CA SER A 51 -34.13 64.37 6.66
C SER A 51 -34.62 65.05 7.95
N GLY A 52 -34.14 64.60 9.11
CA GLY A 52 -34.64 65.07 10.42
C GLY A 52 -33.55 65.33 11.46
N HIS A 53 -32.31 65.60 11.07
CA HIS A 53 -31.20 65.75 12.02
C HIS A 53 -30.42 67.03 11.71
N GLY A 54 -30.49 68.01 12.62
CA GLY A 54 -29.89 69.34 12.48
C GLY A 54 -28.39 69.35 12.09
N PRO A 55 -27.84 70.50 11.69
CA PRO A 55 -26.52 70.62 11.04
C PRO A 55 -25.36 69.95 11.80
N GLY A 56 -25.45 69.81 13.12
CA GLY A 56 -24.47 69.08 13.93
C GLY A 56 -24.52 67.55 13.78
N ALA A 57 -25.71 66.95 13.66
CA ALA A 57 -25.88 65.51 13.62
C ALA A 57 -25.43 64.89 12.28
N SER A 58 -25.64 65.59 11.15
CA SER A 58 -25.10 65.20 9.84
C SER A 58 -23.55 65.20 9.82
N LYS A 59 -22.93 66.18 10.48
CA LYS A 59 -21.46 66.27 10.61
C LYS A 59 -20.90 65.13 11.48
N ILE A 60 -21.57 64.80 12.58
CA ILE A 60 -21.20 63.67 13.45
C ILE A 60 -21.33 62.33 12.71
N ALA A 61 -22.38 62.14 11.90
CA ALA A 61 -22.55 60.94 11.08
C ALA A 61 -21.42 60.76 10.05
N ARG A 62 -21.00 61.85 9.38
CA ARG A 62 -19.86 61.82 8.45
C ARG A 62 -18.54 61.48 9.15
N ILE A 63 -18.29 62.06 10.33
CA ILE A 63 -17.09 61.77 11.12
C ILE A 63 -17.07 60.30 11.58
N ARG A 64 -18.22 59.75 12.01
CA ARG A 64 -18.35 58.33 12.37
C ARG A 64 -18.09 57.40 11.19
N MET A 65 -18.56 57.76 9.99
CA MET A 65 -18.28 57.00 8.76
C MET A 65 -16.79 57.05 8.38
N GLN A 66 -16.15 58.22 8.46
CA GLN A 66 -14.73 58.38 8.16
C GLN A 66 -13.84 57.61 9.14
N THR A 67 -14.13 57.69 10.44
CA THR A 67 -13.40 56.93 11.47
C THR A 67 -13.59 55.42 11.32
N LYS A 68 -14.79 54.95 10.98
CA LYS A 68 -15.05 53.53 10.65
C LYS A 68 -14.24 53.06 9.43
N ARG A 69 -14.17 53.87 8.37
CA ARG A 69 -13.35 53.60 7.18
C ARG A 69 -11.87 53.53 7.52
N MET A 70 -11.33 54.51 8.26
CA MET A 70 -9.93 54.50 8.70
C MET A 70 -9.60 53.30 9.58
N ARG A 71 -10.50 52.90 10.50
CA ARG A 71 -10.32 51.70 11.33
C ARG A 71 -10.31 50.43 10.47
N GLY A 72 -11.18 50.35 9.46
CA GLY A 72 -11.19 49.26 8.47
C GLY A 72 -9.89 49.17 7.68
N GLN A 73 -9.39 50.30 7.18
CA GLN A 73 -8.14 50.37 6.43
C GLN A 73 -6.93 49.98 7.28
N ARG A 74 -6.86 50.44 8.54
CA ARG A 74 -5.80 50.03 9.48
C ARG A 74 -5.83 48.53 9.77
N LYS A 75 -7.02 47.93 9.93
CA LYS A 75 -7.16 46.47 10.08
C LYS A 75 -6.69 45.72 8.83
N LEU A 76 -7.06 46.19 7.64
CA LEU A 76 -6.64 45.60 6.37
C LEU A 76 -5.11 45.68 6.20
N GLN A 77 -4.50 46.84 6.45
CA GLN A 77 -3.04 47.02 6.39
C GLN A 77 -2.30 46.09 7.35
N ARG A 78 -2.81 45.90 8.58
CA ARG A 78 -2.22 44.94 9.53
C ARG A 78 -2.30 43.50 9.01
N LYS A 79 -3.42 43.09 8.41
CA LYS A 79 -3.56 41.78 7.78
C LYS A 79 -2.59 41.61 6.61
N MET A 80 -2.48 42.60 5.73
CA MET A 80 -1.56 42.56 4.60
C MET A 80 -0.10 42.46 5.04
N LYS A 81 0.33 43.25 6.04
CA LYS A 81 1.68 43.14 6.62
C LYS A 81 1.95 41.76 7.23
N SER A 82 0.94 41.14 7.85
CA SER A 82 1.07 39.79 8.41
C SER A 82 1.23 38.73 7.31
N ILE A 83 0.46 38.85 6.22
CA ILE A 83 0.56 37.95 5.05
C ILE A 83 1.92 38.10 4.39
N GLU A 84 2.36 39.34 4.16
CA GLU A 84 3.67 39.66 3.59
C GLU A 84 4.81 39.08 4.45
N LYS A 85 4.74 39.24 5.78
CA LYS A 85 5.72 38.65 6.69
C LYS A 85 5.74 37.12 6.61
N ARG A 86 4.57 36.48 6.48
CA ARG A 86 4.46 35.02 6.30
C ARG A 86 5.05 34.57 4.97
N GLN A 87 4.78 35.29 3.89
CA GLN A 87 5.32 35.00 2.55
C GLN A 87 6.85 35.16 2.54
N ARG A 88 7.38 36.27 3.08
CA ARG A 88 8.83 36.47 3.22
C ARG A 88 9.49 35.34 4.00
N LYS A 89 8.91 34.92 5.13
CA LYS A 89 9.42 33.77 5.90
C LYS A 89 9.36 32.46 5.10
N ALA A 90 8.33 32.24 4.30
CA ALA A 90 8.23 31.06 3.45
C ALA A 90 9.32 31.04 2.37
N VAL A 91 9.56 32.19 1.73
CA VAL A 91 10.62 32.35 0.72
C VAL A 91 12.00 32.11 1.35
N ILE A 92 12.27 32.70 2.51
CA ILE A 92 13.55 32.50 3.22
C ILE A 92 13.75 31.02 3.58
N ARG A 93 12.71 30.34 4.09
CA ARG A 93 12.80 28.90 4.41
C ARG A 93 13.11 28.07 3.19
N LYS A 94 12.42 28.31 2.08
CA LYS A 94 12.71 27.62 0.81
C LYS A 94 14.15 27.85 0.35
N HIS A 95 14.66 29.09 0.40
CA HIS A 95 16.05 29.36 0.02
C HIS A 95 17.07 28.65 0.93
N LEU A 96 16.79 28.56 2.24
CA LEU A 96 17.64 27.83 3.16
C LEU A 96 17.59 26.32 2.89
N GLU A 97 16.42 25.76 2.59
CA GLU A 97 16.26 24.36 2.19
C GLU A 97 17.04 24.08 0.90
N THR A 98 16.86 24.89 -0.15
CA THR A 98 17.60 24.72 -1.41
C THR A 98 19.11 24.85 -1.22
N ARG A 99 19.57 25.75 -0.33
CA ARG A 99 21.01 25.91 -0.06
C ARG A 99 21.58 24.65 0.61
N LYS A 100 20.85 24.07 1.56
CA LYS A 100 21.24 22.81 2.21
C LYS A 100 21.26 21.65 1.22
N GLU A 101 20.29 21.58 0.30
CA GLU A 101 20.25 20.57 -0.76
C GLU A 101 21.46 20.70 -1.69
N VAL A 102 21.79 21.92 -2.15
CA VAL A 102 22.96 22.16 -2.99
C VAL A 102 24.26 21.79 -2.26
N GLU A 103 24.39 22.14 -0.98
CA GLU A 103 25.55 21.76 -0.17
C GLU A 103 25.66 20.23 -0.03
N LEU A 104 24.54 19.54 0.24
CA LEU A 104 24.48 18.09 0.33
C LEU A 104 24.89 17.44 -1.01
N LEU A 105 24.34 17.91 -2.13
CA LEU A 105 24.70 17.43 -3.47
C LEU A 105 26.18 17.64 -3.76
N GLY A 106 26.76 18.78 -3.33
CA GLY A 106 28.20 19.04 -3.44
C GLY A 106 29.04 18.01 -2.66
N LYS A 107 28.67 17.68 -1.42
CA LYS A 107 29.36 16.67 -0.61
C LYS A 107 29.21 15.25 -1.16
N LEU A 108 28.03 14.92 -1.71
CA LEU A 108 27.80 13.65 -2.40
C LEU A 108 28.64 13.54 -3.67
N ALA A 109 28.73 14.61 -4.46
CA ALA A 109 29.56 14.66 -5.67
C ALA A 109 31.05 14.54 -5.35
N SER A 110 31.50 15.07 -4.20
CA SER A 110 32.89 14.89 -3.75
C SER A 110 33.16 13.50 -3.14
N GLY A 111 32.14 12.65 -3.01
CA GLY A 111 32.28 11.31 -2.44
C GLY A 111 32.54 11.29 -0.94
N ASP A 112 32.04 12.27 -0.17
CA ASP A 112 32.18 12.26 1.29
C ASP A 112 31.46 11.06 1.92
N LYS A 113 32.27 10.10 2.38
CA LYS A 113 31.81 8.81 2.93
C LYS A 113 30.81 8.96 4.08
N GLN A 114 30.94 10.00 4.89
CA GLN A 114 30.03 10.22 6.03
C GLN A 114 28.63 10.61 5.53
N THR A 115 28.55 11.54 4.58
CA THR A 115 27.27 11.99 4.02
C THR A 115 26.56 10.88 3.24
N VAL A 116 27.31 10.12 2.45
CA VAL A 116 26.80 8.95 1.73
C VAL A 116 26.30 7.90 2.71
N GLY A 117 27.08 7.57 3.73
CA GLY A 117 26.71 6.58 4.75
C GLY A 117 25.43 6.96 5.50
N ASN A 118 25.31 8.24 5.89
CA ASN A 118 24.09 8.74 6.56
C ASN A 118 22.86 8.64 5.66
N LEU A 119 22.99 8.99 4.37
CA LEU A 119 21.88 8.90 3.41
C LEU A 119 21.46 7.45 3.14
N VAL A 120 22.42 6.54 3.02
CA VAL A 120 22.14 5.10 2.87
C VAL A 120 21.42 4.58 4.10
N ASN A 121 21.88 4.90 5.31
CA ASN A 121 21.25 4.45 6.55
C ASN A 121 19.82 4.97 6.70
N GLU A 122 19.58 6.24 6.34
CA GLU A 122 18.24 6.83 6.34
C GLU A 122 17.31 6.11 5.36
N ASN A 123 17.80 5.84 4.14
CA ASN A 123 17.03 5.12 3.11
C ASN A 123 16.75 3.67 3.51
N VAL A 124 17.74 2.95 4.05
CA VAL A 124 17.58 1.59 4.56
C VAL A 124 16.56 1.56 5.70
N SER A 125 16.61 2.53 6.62
CA SER A 125 15.64 2.64 7.71
C SER A 125 14.22 2.88 7.20
N ARG A 126 14.05 3.75 6.20
CA ARG A 126 12.75 3.98 5.54
C ARG A 126 12.24 2.72 4.85
N LEU A 127 13.09 2.00 4.11
CA LEU A 127 12.71 0.76 3.45
C LEU A 127 12.34 -0.34 4.45
N ASN A 128 13.04 -0.42 5.58
CA ASN A 128 12.72 -1.38 6.64
C ASN A 128 11.38 -1.07 7.33
N LEU A 129 10.98 0.22 7.43
CA LEU A 129 9.65 0.60 7.92
C LEU A 129 8.50 0.16 7.01
N LEU A 130 8.76 -0.02 5.70
CA LEU A 130 7.78 -0.54 4.76
C LEU A 130 7.64 -2.07 4.81
N LYS A 131 8.56 -2.78 5.46
CA LYS A 131 8.48 -4.24 5.58
C LYS A 131 7.34 -4.61 6.53
N PRO A 132 6.52 -5.61 6.18
CA PRO A 132 5.44 -6.05 7.05
C PRO A 132 6.03 -6.67 8.34
N ASN A 133 5.47 -6.31 9.50
CA ASN A 133 5.89 -6.86 10.79
C ASN A 133 5.69 -8.38 10.89
N ASN A 134 4.81 -8.94 10.06
CA ASN A 134 4.47 -10.37 10.05
C ASN A 134 5.25 -11.14 8.99
N GLN A 135 6.48 -10.71 8.65
CA GLN A 135 7.26 -11.33 7.59
C GLN A 135 7.50 -12.83 7.82
N HIS A 136 7.62 -13.28 9.07
CA HIS A 136 7.73 -14.70 9.41
C HIS A 136 6.46 -15.51 9.10
N GLU A 137 5.29 -14.94 9.37
CA GLU A 137 4.00 -15.59 9.08
C GLU A 137 3.76 -15.64 7.57
N ILE A 138 4.10 -14.57 6.85
CA ILE A 138 4.03 -14.51 5.38
C ILE A 138 4.93 -15.57 4.77
N ILE A 139 6.18 -15.68 5.22
CA ILE A 139 7.13 -16.70 4.71
C ILE A 139 6.60 -18.12 5.01
N ALA A 140 6.07 -18.37 6.21
CA ALA A 140 5.50 -19.66 6.56
C ALA A 140 4.31 -20.04 5.66
N LEU A 141 3.44 -19.07 5.35
CA LEU A 141 2.31 -19.26 4.43
C LEU A 141 2.77 -19.46 2.99
N GLU A 142 3.77 -18.72 2.53
CA GLU A 142 4.38 -18.89 1.21
C GLU A 142 4.97 -20.30 1.06
N GLU A 143 5.69 -20.78 2.08
CA GLU A 143 6.23 -22.14 2.13
C GLU A 143 5.11 -23.17 2.12
N GLU A 144 4.06 -23.01 2.93
CA GLU A 144 2.92 -23.93 2.95
C GLU A 144 2.19 -24.00 1.59
N ILE A 145 2.01 -22.86 0.93
CA ILE A 145 1.42 -22.78 -0.41
C ILE A 145 2.34 -23.48 -1.42
N LEU A 146 3.65 -23.24 -1.37
CA LEU A 146 4.62 -23.89 -2.24
C LEU A 146 4.62 -25.40 -2.03
N TYR A 147 4.70 -25.88 -0.79
CA TYR A 147 4.64 -27.29 -0.45
C TYR A 147 3.33 -27.94 -0.90
N SER A 148 2.17 -27.31 -0.65
CA SER A 148 0.87 -27.85 -1.09
C SER A 148 0.73 -27.88 -2.61
N SER A 149 1.38 -26.96 -3.34
CA SER A 149 1.42 -26.93 -4.80
C SER A 149 2.33 -28.01 -5.40
N TYR A 150 3.41 -28.38 -4.70
CA TYR A 150 4.38 -29.39 -5.13
C TYR A 150 4.04 -30.81 -4.66
N LEU A 151 3.47 -31.01 -3.47
CA LEU A 151 3.06 -32.34 -2.96
C LEU A 151 1.97 -32.99 -3.83
N LYS A 152 1.20 -32.20 -4.59
CA LYS A 152 0.25 -32.73 -5.58
C LYS A 152 0.93 -33.32 -6.83
N ARG A 153 2.24 -33.15 -7.02
CA ARG A 153 2.99 -33.72 -8.14
C ARG A 153 3.88 -34.88 -7.68
N ASN A 154 3.26 -36.05 -7.54
CA ASN A 154 3.83 -37.38 -7.82
C ASN A 154 5.07 -37.92 -7.05
N VAL A 155 5.82 -37.15 -6.25
CA VAL A 155 7.08 -37.67 -5.67
C VAL A 155 6.87 -38.70 -4.55
N GLN A 156 5.90 -38.51 -3.64
CA GLN A 156 5.69 -39.46 -2.53
C GLN A 156 5.13 -40.82 -2.98
N LYS A 157 4.32 -40.86 -4.06
CA LYS A 157 3.70 -42.12 -4.52
C LYS A 157 4.66 -43.05 -5.26
N VAL A 158 5.75 -42.53 -5.83
CA VAL A 158 6.72 -43.34 -6.56
C VAL A 158 7.65 -44.07 -5.58
N GLY A 159 8.10 -43.39 -4.52
CA GLY A 159 8.97 -43.99 -3.49
C GLY A 159 8.29 -45.09 -2.68
N GLU A 160 7.00 -44.95 -2.35
CA GLU A 160 6.29 -45.99 -1.59
C GLU A 160 6.07 -47.28 -2.39
N LYS A 161 5.87 -47.18 -3.72
CA LYS A 161 5.68 -48.37 -4.55
C LYS A 161 6.97 -49.16 -4.72
N SER A 162 8.09 -48.47 -4.98
CA SER A 162 9.40 -49.13 -5.07
C SER A 162 9.81 -49.75 -3.74
N LEU A 163 9.61 -49.06 -2.62
CA LEU A 163 9.89 -49.61 -1.28
C LEU A 163 9.03 -50.84 -0.97
N LYS A 164 7.73 -50.83 -1.32
CA LYS A 164 6.85 -52.00 -1.13
C LYS A 164 7.24 -53.17 -2.02
N GLN A 165 7.72 -52.91 -3.23
CA GLN A 165 8.20 -53.95 -4.14
C GLN A 165 9.48 -54.60 -3.59
N VAL A 166 10.47 -53.81 -3.18
CA VAL A 166 11.71 -54.33 -2.58
C VAL A 166 11.43 -55.10 -1.29
N GLN A 167 10.50 -54.62 -0.45
CA GLN A 167 10.08 -55.35 0.75
C GLN A 167 9.33 -56.66 0.43
N PHE A 168 8.56 -56.69 -0.65
CA PHE A 168 7.88 -57.90 -1.10
C PHE A 168 8.88 -58.92 -1.64
N GLU A 169 9.80 -58.51 -2.51
CA GLU A 169 10.88 -59.35 -3.06
C GLU A 169 11.78 -59.90 -1.95
N GLY A 170 12.11 -59.09 -0.94
CA GLY A 170 12.83 -59.54 0.26
C GLY A 170 12.07 -60.58 1.09
N LYS A 171 10.74 -60.50 1.16
CA LYS A 171 9.91 -61.49 1.87
C LYS A 171 9.73 -62.78 1.08
N VAL A 172 9.70 -62.69 -0.25
CA VAL A 172 9.63 -63.86 -1.14
C VAL A 172 10.96 -64.62 -1.12
N SER A 173 12.09 -63.92 -1.26
CA SER A 173 13.44 -64.52 -1.20
C SER A 173 13.74 -65.14 0.17
N ASN A 174 13.34 -64.49 1.26
CA ASN A 174 13.49 -65.06 2.61
C ASN A 174 12.45 -66.14 2.95
N GLY A 175 11.53 -66.48 2.03
CA GLY A 175 10.54 -67.54 2.22
C GLY A 175 9.40 -67.21 3.20
N LEU A 176 9.23 -65.94 3.60
CA LEU A 176 8.14 -65.52 4.49
C LEU A 176 6.78 -65.43 3.78
N VAL A 177 6.78 -65.33 2.45
CA VAL A 177 5.56 -65.22 1.62
C VAL A 177 5.59 -66.30 0.54
N SER A 178 4.63 -67.22 0.56
CA SER A 178 4.46 -68.22 -0.49
C SER A 178 3.72 -67.62 -1.70
N VAL A 179 4.38 -67.54 -2.85
CA VAL A 179 3.76 -67.13 -4.10
C VAL A 179 3.25 -68.38 -4.83
N PRO A 180 1.97 -68.44 -5.22
CA PRO A 180 1.44 -69.59 -5.96
C PRO A 180 2.22 -69.79 -7.27
N GLY A 181 2.75 -71.00 -7.49
CA GLY A 181 3.65 -71.33 -8.60
C GLY A 181 5.14 -71.34 -8.24
N LEU A 182 5.51 -70.79 -7.07
CA LEU A 182 6.83 -70.95 -6.46
C LEU A 182 6.66 -71.95 -5.30
N THR A 183 7.26 -73.14 -5.39
CA THR A 183 7.01 -74.20 -4.40
C THR A 183 7.59 -73.79 -3.04
N PRO A 184 6.77 -73.69 -1.98
CA PRO A 184 7.28 -73.50 -0.62
C PRO A 184 8.18 -74.69 -0.29
N GLY A 185 9.48 -74.46 -0.07
CA GLY A 185 10.45 -75.52 0.22
C GLY A 185 11.36 -75.93 -0.95
N LEU A 186 11.42 -75.15 -2.05
CA LEU A 186 12.58 -75.21 -2.94
C LEU A 186 13.82 -74.81 -2.12
N ALA A 187 14.84 -75.67 -2.08
CA ALA A 187 16.06 -75.39 -1.35
C ALA A 187 16.75 -74.14 -1.93
N PRO A 188 17.29 -73.25 -1.09
CA PRO A 188 18.13 -72.16 -1.59
C PRO A 188 19.32 -72.79 -2.31
N VAL A 189 19.42 -72.55 -3.61
CA VAL A 189 20.57 -73.01 -4.41
C VAL A 189 21.70 -72.05 -4.12
N ASP A 190 22.70 -72.51 -3.37
CA ASP A 190 23.93 -71.77 -3.17
C ASP A 190 24.67 -71.65 -4.51
N SER A 191 25.22 -70.46 -4.81
CA SER A 191 25.97 -70.20 -6.05
C SER A 191 27.21 -71.07 -6.23
N PHE A 192 27.58 -71.83 -5.20
CA PHE A 192 28.71 -72.76 -5.17
C PHE A 192 28.32 -74.18 -5.62
N ASP A 193 27.03 -74.52 -5.54
CA ASP A 193 26.49 -75.84 -5.93
C ASP A 193 26.13 -75.90 -7.43
N ALA A 194 26.16 -74.76 -8.12
CA ALA A 194 25.91 -74.64 -9.55
C ALA A 194 27.17 -74.87 -10.42
N PHE A 195 28.31 -75.23 -9.83
CA PHE A 195 29.60 -75.39 -10.51
C PHE A 195 30.19 -76.81 -10.41
N ASP A 196 29.38 -77.84 -10.14
CA ASP A 196 29.81 -79.23 -10.27
C ASP A 196 29.21 -79.89 -11.53
N ASP A 197 29.97 -79.77 -12.60
CA ASP A 197 30.08 -80.66 -13.76
C ASP A 197 28.80 -81.06 -14.53
N SER A 198 28.40 -80.19 -15.45
CA SER A 198 27.78 -80.65 -16.70
C SER A 198 28.17 -79.72 -17.85
N ASP A 199 29.08 -80.22 -18.69
CA ASP A 199 29.40 -79.70 -20.02
C ASP A 199 28.12 -79.47 -20.84
N ASP A 200 27.80 -78.20 -21.13
CA ASP A 200 27.13 -77.83 -22.39
C ASP A 200 27.54 -76.39 -22.77
N GLU A 201 28.21 -76.26 -23.91
CA GLU A 201 28.60 -74.99 -24.49
C GLU A 201 27.36 -74.18 -24.93
N SER A 202 27.17 -72.99 -24.38
CA SER A 202 26.66 -71.87 -25.17
C SER A 202 27.11 -70.53 -24.57
N GLY A 203 27.97 -69.83 -25.31
CA GLY A 203 28.46 -68.52 -24.93
C GLY A 203 27.42 -67.42 -25.15
N GLU A 204 27.34 -66.49 -24.19
CA GLU A 204 27.03 -65.10 -24.49
C GLU A 204 28.09 -64.22 -23.82
N GLU A 205 29.06 -63.81 -24.64
CA GLU A 205 30.00 -62.74 -24.34
C GLU A 205 29.24 -61.49 -23.92
N ALA A 206 29.66 -60.88 -22.81
CA ALA A 206 29.29 -59.53 -22.43
C ALA A 206 29.67 -58.59 -23.58
N ARG A 207 28.67 -58.15 -24.35
CA ARG A 207 28.88 -57.22 -25.47
C ARG A 207 29.50 -55.93 -24.93
N PRO A 208 30.69 -55.51 -25.39
CA PRO A 208 31.23 -54.21 -25.04
C PRO A 208 30.28 -53.12 -25.56
N LEU A 209 29.97 -52.15 -24.70
CA LEU A 209 29.15 -51.00 -25.08
C LEU A 209 29.77 -50.31 -26.32
N PRO A 210 28.95 -49.87 -27.29
CA PRO A 210 29.45 -49.26 -28.51
C PRO A 210 30.28 -48.00 -28.18
N SER A 211 31.43 -47.86 -28.83
CA SER A 211 32.27 -46.67 -28.68
C SER A 211 31.48 -45.42 -29.05
N GLY A 212 31.21 -44.55 -28.07
CA GLY A 212 30.39 -43.35 -28.25
C GLY A 212 29.05 -43.36 -27.50
N PHE A 213 28.79 -44.33 -26.62
CA PHE A 213 27.70 -44.24 -25.66
C PHE A 213 27.95 -43.06 -24.72
N LYS A 214 27.16 -41.99 -24.89
CA LYS A 214 27.09 -40.86 -23.97
C LYS A 214 25.90 -41.08 -23.04
N ASP A 215 26.12 -40.97 -21.74
CA ASP A 215 25.01 -40.90 -20.81
C ASP A 215 24.55 -39.44 -20.65
N ASP A 216 23.34 -39.26 -20.13
CA ASP A 216 22.71 -37.93 -19.98
C ASP A 216 23.43 -37.04 -18.94
N TYR A 217 24.43 -37.59 -18.24
CA TYR A 217 25.30 -36.91 -17.27
C TYR A 217 26.57 -36.34 -17.91
N ASP A 218 27.02 -36.86 -19.05
CA ASP A 218 28.22 -36.40 -19.76
C ASP A 218 28.10 -34.98 -20.35
N ASP A 219 26.88 -34.46 -20.51
CA ASP A 219 26.63 -33.13 -21.11
C ASP A 219 26.71 -31.96 -20.09
N TYR A 220 26.99 -32.23 -18.81
CA TYR A 220 26.99 -31.22 -17.73
C TYR A 220 28.38 -30.84 -17.16
N HIS A 221 29.48 -31.23 -17.81
CA HIS A 221 30.85 -30.90 -17.39
C HIS A 221 31.72 -30.32 -18.51
#